data_AF-A0A3A8K6R5-F1
#
_entry.id   AF-A0A3A8K6R5-F1
#
_cell.length_a   1.000
_cell.length_b   1.000
_cell.length_c   1.000
_cell.angle_alpha   90.00
_cell.angle_beta   90.00
_cell.angle_gamma   90.00
#
_symmetry.space_group_name_H-M   'P 1'
#
loop_
_entity.id
_entity.type
_entity.pdbx_description
1 polymer ?
#
loop_
_entity_poly.entity_id
_entity_poly.type
_entity_poly.pdbx_seq_one_letter_code
_entity_poly.pdbx_strand_id
1 'polypeptide(L)'
;MKRSLRGAWLALGLGLLGAWACATGSAPADAPGAEEKAMASAARASVDVFSGREAPTWALSDDESRALREAVEALPEGTRPLPDVGLGYRGFTVTWADGARATVHGAVVEFVSGGRTQLREDAPRAVEERLLLGSRAHLDPELFKAVASQVQAAQP
;
A
#
# COMPACT_ATOMS: atom_id res chain seq x y z
N MET A 1 31.30 -40.29 -36.98
CA MET A 1 32.71 -39.96 -37.29
C MET A 1 33.05 -38.65 -36.57
N LYS A 2 33.94 -38.69 -35.57
CA LYS A 2 35.25 -37.95 -35.48
C LYS A 2 35.09 -36.40 -35.51
N ARG A 3 35.56 -35.54 -34.58
CA ARG A 3 36.57 -35.53 -33.49
C ARG A 3 36.27 -34.27 -32.63
N SER A 4 36.26 -34.33 -31.30
CA SER A 4 37.36 -33.94 -30.39
C SER A 4 38.10 -32.64 -30.73
N LEU A 5 38.08 -31.65 -29.83
CA LEU A 5 39.31 -30.96 -29.41
C LEU A 5 39.19 -30.39 -27.99
N ARG A 6 39.98 -31.00 -27.10
CA ARG A 6 40.37 -30.48 -25.78
C ARG A 6 41.34 -29.33 -25.98
N GLY A 7 41.19 -28.26 -25.21
CA GLY A 7 42.18 -27.20 -25.07
C GLY A 7 42.39 -26.93 -23.58
N ALA A 8 43.50 -27.42 -23.05
CA ALA A 8 44.02 -27.09 -21.73
C ALA A 8 45.02 -25.94 -21.87
N TRP A 9 45.04 -25.01 -20.92
CA TRP A 9 46.25 -24.26 -20.55
C TRP A 9 46.21 -23.89 -19.06
N LEU A 10 47.24 -24.32 -18.34
CA LEU A 10 47.66 -23.86 -17.02
C LEU A 10 48.53 -22.59 -17.17
N ALA A 11 48.42 -21.66 -16.23
CA ALA A 11 49.53 -20.98 -15.53
C ALA A 11 48.94 -19.91 -14.58
N LEU A 12 49.02 -20.09 -13.26
CA LEU A 12 50.06 -19.54 -12.37
C LEU A 12 50.22 -18.00 -12.46
N GLY A 13 49.69 -17.33 -11.45
CA GLY A 13 49.97 -15.93 -11.13
C GLY A 13 49.90 -15.73 -9.63
N LEU A 14 51.06 -15.80 -8.98
CA LEU A 14 51.27 -15.59 -7.55
C LEU A 14 51.31 -14.08 -7.26
N GLY A 15 50.64 -13.66 -6.19
CA GLY A 15 50.97 -12.44 -5.45
C GLY A 15 50.06 -11.24 -5.71
N LEU A 16 49.35 -10.80 -4.68
CA LEU A 16 49.78 -9.65 -3.88
C LEU A 16 48.84 -9.47 -2.67
N LEU A 17 49.47 -9.09 -1.55
CA LEU A 17 48.85 -8.69 -0.30
C LEU A 17 47.78 -7.61 -0.54
N GLY A 18 46.53 -7.90 -0.16
CA GLY A 18 45.42 -6.95 -0.20
C GLY A 18 44.86 -6.74 1.20
N ALA A 19 45.10 -5.55 1.73
CA ALA A 19 44.75 -5.03 3.04
C ALA A 19 43.43 -5.54 3.65
N TRP A 20 43.51 -6.03 4.89
CA TRP A 20 42.39 -6.09 5.81
C TRP A 20 42.09 -4.66 6.26
N ALA A 21 41.23 -3.96 5.53
CA ALA A 21 40.67 -2.70 5.98
C ALA A 21 39.52 -3.01 6.93
N CYS A 22 39.73 -2.76 8.23
CA CYS A 22 38.65 -2.55 9.18
C CYS A 22 37.86 -1.33 8.69
N ALA A 23 36.79 -1.54 7.93
CA ALA A 23 35.78 -0.52 7.72
C ALA A 23 35.00 -0.39 9.05
N THR A 24 35.53 0.44 9.94
CA THR A 24 34.78 1.05 11.04
C THR A 24 33.49 1.62 10.48
N GLY A 25 32.36 1.16 11.03
CA GLY A 25 31.03 1.52 10.59
C GLY A 25 30.85 3.03 10.50
N SER A 26 30.52 3.51 9.30
CA SER A 26 29.82 4.77 9.16
C SER A 26 28.47 4.63 9.84
N ALA A 27 28.26 5.38 10.91
CA ALA A 27 26.93 5.67 11.41
C ALA A 27 26.10 6.25 10.26
N PRO A 28 24.88 5.77 9.99
CA PRO A 28 24.00 6.48 9.08
C PRO A 28 23.68 7.82 9.72
N ALA A 29 24.04 8.89 9.02
CA ALA A 29 23.57 10.23 9.33
C ALA A 29 22.04 10.21 9.31
N ASP A 30 21.42 10.65 10.42
CA ASP A 30 20.03 11.07 10.45
C ASP A 30 19.79 12.03 9.28
N ALA A 31 19.14 11.53 8.23
CA ALA A 31 18.71 12.33 7.11
C ALA A 31 17.37 12.95 7.50
N PRO A 32 17.26 14.28 7.72
CA PRO A 32 16.04 14.93 8.20
C PRO A 32 14.84 14.81 7.22
N GLY A 33 15.02 14.21 6.04
CA GLY A 33 13.93 13.97 5.09
C GLY A 33 13.24 12.62 5.19
N ALA A 34 13.83 11.62 5.87
CA ALA A 34 13.23 10.28 5.97
C ALA A 34 12.08 10.25 6.99
N GLU A 35 12.29 10.85 8.17
CA GLU A 35 11.25 10.97 9.20
C GLU A 35 10.12 11.92 8.78
N GLU A 36 10.41 13.02 8.09
CA GLU A 36 9.38 13.94 7.58
C GLU A 36 8.48 13.27 6.53
N LYS A 37 9.07 12.50 5.60
CA LYS A 37 8.30 11.70 4.64
C LYS A 37 7.52 10.58 5.32
N ALA A 38 8.09 9.91 6.33
CA ALA A 38 7.41 8.87 7.09
C ALA A 38 6.18 9.44 7.81
N MET A 39 6.36 10.56 8.52
CA MET A 39 5.28 11.30 9.18
C MET A 39 4.19 11.72 8.19
N ALA A 40 4.54 12.30 7.04
CA ALA A 40 3.58 12.68 6.00
C ALA A 40 2.86 11.47 5.39
N SER A 41 3.51 10.31 5.40
CA SER A 41 2.92 9.06 4.91
C SER A 41 2.09 8.34 5.97
N ALA A 42 2.18 8.63 7.27
CA ALA A 42 1.39 7.92 8.28
C ALA A 42 -0.12 8.04 8.02
N ALA A 43 -0.88 6.95 8.15
CA ALA A 43 -2.32 6.98 7.95
C ALA A 43 -3.10 6.04 8.87
N ARG A 44 -4.38 6.33 9.00
CA ARG A 44 -5.37 5.43 9.60
C ARG A 44 -6.40 5.03 8.56
N ALA A 45 -6.72 3.74 8.55
CA ALA A 45 -7.81 3.18 7.77
C ALA A 45 -8.98 2.85 8.70
N SER A 46 -10.19 2.94 8.15
CA SER A 46 -11.42 2.57 8.82
C SER A 46 -12.36 1.91 7.82
N VAL A 47 -13.25 1.05 8.31
CA VAL A 47 -14.30 0.43 7.51
C VAL A 47 -15.66 0.77 8.08
N ASP A 48 -16.58 1.19 7.23
CA ASP A 48 -17.93 1.52 7.65
C ASP A 48 -18.91 0.44 7.20
N VAL A 49 -19.59 -0.20 8.17
CA VAL A 49 -20.37 -1.44 7.95
C VAL A 49 -21.71 -1.46 8.70
N PHE A 50 -21.81 -0.76 9.84
CA PHE A 50 -23.00 -0.80 10.68
C PHE A 50 -23.44 0.60 11.05
N SER A 51 -24.73 0.88 10.90
CA SER A 51 -25.30 2.11 11.42
C SER A 51 -25.38 2.05 12.95
N GLY A 52 -24.93 3.13 13.61
CA GLY A 52 -25.03 3.28 15.07
C GLY A 52 -23.91 2.65 15.90
N ARG A 53 -22.86 2.12 15.27
CA ARG A 53 -21.62 1.70 15.94
C ARG A 53 -20.45 2.53 15.45
N GLU A 54 -19.44 2.69 16.30
CA GLU A 54 -18.17 3.29 15.87
C GLU A 54 -17.51 2.41 14.80
N ALA A 55 -17.00 3.02 13.74
CA ALA A 55 -16.31 2.35 12.66
C ALA A 55 -14.98 1.76 13.16
N PRO A 56 -14.71 0.46 12.98
CA PRO A 56 -13.40 -0.11 13.27
C PRO A 56 -12.32 0.67 12.53
N THR A 57 -11.30 1.08 13.27
CA THR A 57 -10.21 1.94 12.78
C THR A 57 -8.88 1.35 13.22
N TRP A 58 -7.90 1.34 12.32
CA TRP A 58 -6.55 0.85 12.59
C TRP A 58 -5.49 1.74 11.94
N ALA A 59 -4.28 1.73 12.49
CA ALA A 59 -3.13 2.39 11.89
C ALA A 59 -2.57 1.51 10.77
N LEU A 60 -2.14 2.15 9.68
CA LEU A 60 -1.34 1.50 8.65
C LEU A 60 0.14 1.63 9.02
N SER A 61 0.94 0.61 8.68
CA SER A 61 2.40 0.79 8.71
C SER A 61 2.83 1.84 7.68
N ASP A 62 4.02 2.42 7.86
CA ASP A 62 4.53 3.46 6.96
C ASP A 62 4.63 2.97 5.50
N ASP A 63 5.01 1.69 5.31
CA ASP A 63 5.11 1.08 3.98
C ASP A 63 3.72 0.83 3.36
N GLU A 64 2.77 0.31 4.13
CA GLU A 64 1.38 0.14 3.66
C GLU A 64 0.76 1.48 3.29
N SER A 65 0.97 2.48 4.14
CA SER A 65 0.37 3.78 3.96
C SER A 65 0.94 4.53 2.75
N ARG A 66 2.27 4.45 2.54
CA ARG A 66 2.93 4.98 1.35
C ARG A 66 2.46 4.26 0.09
N ALA A 67 2.49 2.94 0.09
CA ALA A 67 2.07 2.14 -1.07
C ALA A 67 0.59 2.34 -1.42
N LEU A 68 -0.27 2.54 -0.42
CA LEU A 68 -1.68 2.84 -0.61
C LEU A 68 -1.89 4.25 -1.18
N ARG A 69 -1.16 5.25 -0.69
CA ARG A 69 -1.20 6.61 -1.22
C ARG A 69 -0.78 6.64 -2.69
N GLU A 70 0.36 6.02 -3.01
CA GLU A 70 0.85 5.92 -4.38
C GLU A 70 -0.17 5.23 -5.29
N ALA A 71 -0.82 4.17 -4.82
CA ALA A 71 -1.86 3.50 -5.58
C ALA A 71 -3.06 4.41 -5.87
N VAL A 72 -3.55 5.14 -4.86
CA VAL A 72 -4.67 6.09 -5.01
C VAL A 72 -4.31 7.24 -5.95
N GLU A 73 -3.12 7.83 -5.79
CA GLU A 73 -2.65 8.94 -6.61
C GLU A 73 -2.37 8.53 -8.06
N ALA A 74 -2.08 7.26 -8.32
CA ALA A 74 -1.87 6.70 -9.66
C ALA A 74 -3.16 6.32 -10.40
N LEU A 75 -4.31 6.26 -9.71
CA LEU A 75 -5.57 5.93 -10.36
C LEU A 75 -5.95 6.98 -11.43
N PRO A 76 -6.54 6.58 -12.57
CA PRO A 76 -7.05 7.53 -13.55
C PRO A 76 -8.13 8.42 -12.92
N GLU A 77 -8.24 9.66 -13.41
CA GLU A 77 -9.36 10.53 -13.07
C GLU A 77 -10.68 9.90 -13.51
N GLY A 78 -11.66 9.93 -12.62
CA GLY A 78 -13.01 9.44 -12.86
C GLY A 78 -14.02 10.58 -12.82
N THR A 79 -15.22 10.30 -13.33
CA THR A 79 -16.37 11.23 -13.28
C THR A 79 -17.54 10.67 -12.49
N ARG A 80 -17.46 9.39 -12.09
CA ARG A 80 -18.50 8.71 -11.33
C ARG A 80 -18.40 9.10 -9.86
N PRO A 81 -19.48 9.61 -9.23
CA PRO A 81 -19.48 9.87 -7.80
C PRO A 81 -19.45 8.57 -7.01
N LEU A 82 -19.12 8.66 -5.72
CA LEU A 82 -19.35 7.55 -4.79
C LEU A 82 -20.83 7.15 -4.82
N PRO A 83 -21.14 5.83 -4.84
CA PRO A 83 -22.52 5.37 -4.76
C PRO A 83 -23.20 5.84 -3.47
N ASP A 84 -24.49 6.17 -3.55
CA ASP A 84 -25.31 6.40 -2.35
C ASP A 84 -25.60 5.04 -1.70
N VAL A 85 -24.89 4.77 -0.61
CA VAL A 85 -24.89 3.49 0.09
C VAL A 85 -25.81 3.56 1.29
N GLY A 86 -26.82 2.71 1.30
CA GLY A 86 -27.81 2.62 2.38
C GLY A 86 -27.26 1.91 3.63
N LEU A 87 -28.03 0.98 4.17
CA LEU A 87 -27.62 0.18 5.31
C LEU A 87 -26.59 -0.87 4.91
N GLY A 88 -25.57 -1.07 5.75
CA GLY A 88 -24.53 -2.10 5.55
C GLY A 88 -23.17 -1.51 5.25
N TYR A 89 -22.41 -2.19 4.39
CA TYR A 89 -21.08 -1.79 3.95
C TYR A 89 -21.14 -0.48 3.16
N ARG A 90 -20.38 0.51 3.61
CA ARG A 90 -20.28 1.86 3.03
C ARG A 90 -18.88 2.21 2.56
N GLY A 91 -17.99 1.21 2.53
CA GLY A 91 -16.63 1.38 2.02
C GLY A 91 -15.59 1.51 3.11
N PHE A 92 -14.39 1.86 2.65
CA PHE A 92 -13.25 2.18 3.50
C PHE A 92 -12.96 3.67 3.46
N THR A 93 -12.48 4.21 4.58
CA THR A 93 -11.93 5.57 4.62
C THR A 93 -10.50 5.51 5.13
N VAL A 94 -9.59 6.17 4.40
CA VAL A 94 -8.18 6.33 4.76
C VAL A 94 -7.92 7.81 5.00
N THR A 95 -7.27 8.15 6.10
CA THR A 95 -6.86 9.53 6.41
C THR A 95 -5.36 9.55 6.67
N TRP A 96 -4.62 10.29 5.87
CA TRP A 96 -3.18 10.52 6.03
C TRP A 96 -2.91 11.69 6.97
N ALA A 97 -1.72 11.72 7.57
CA ALA A 97 -1.31 12.71 8.55
C ALA A 97 -1.24 14.14 7.99
N ASP A 98 -1.01 14.29 6.68
CA ASP A 98 -1.04 15.58 5.99
C ASP A 98 -2.48 16.09 5.72
N GLY A 99 -3.50 15.36 6.18
CA GLY A 99 -4.90 15.69 6.03
C GLY A 99 -5.53 15.21 4.72
N ALA A 100 -4.76 14.53 3.84
CA ALA A 100 -5.37 13.87 2.70
C ALA A 100 -6.33 12.76 3.18
N ARG A 101 -7.41 12.54 2.42
CA ARG A 101 -8.42 11.52 2.72
C ARG A 101 -8.85 10.81 1.45
N ALA A 102 -8.97 9.49 1.51
CA ALA A 102 -9.59 8.67 0.45
C ALA A 102 -10.81 7.95 1.01
N THR A 103 -11.94 8.09 0.33
CA THR A 103 -13.14 7.28 0.57
C THR A 103 -13.28 6.31 -0.60
N VAL A 104 -13.28 5.01 -0.31
CA VAL A 104 -13.18 3.93 -1.29
C VAL A 104 -14.42 3.06 -1.21
N HIS A 105 -15.17 2.94 -2.30
CA HIS A 105 -16.32 2.03 -2.38
C HIS A 105 -16.53 1.54 -3.81
N GLY A 106 -16.47 0.22 -4.00
CA GLY A 106 -16.54 -0.38 -5.32
C GLY A 106 -15.38 0.07 -6.21
N ALA A 107 -15.69 0.46 -7.46
CA ALA A 107 -14.69 0.92 -8.43
C ALA A 107 -14.43 2.44 -8.40
N VAL A 108 -14.79 3.12 -7.32
CA VAL A 108 -14.68 4.59 -7.19
C VAL A 108 -13.90 4.94 -5.93
N VAL A 109 -12.97 5.89 -6.08
CA VAL A 109 -12.24 6.52 -4.97
C VAL A 109 -12.47 8.02 -5.02
N GLU A 110 -13.07 8.57 -3.96
CA GLU A 110 -13.06 10.02 -3.74
C GLU A 110 -11.82 10.37 -2.93
N PHE A 111 -10.92 11.16 -3.52
CA PHE A 111 -9.66 11.58 -2.91
C PHE A 111 -9.65 13.08 -2.66
N VAL A 112 -9.57 13.48 -1.40
CA VAL A 112 -9.48 14.86 -0.94
C VAL A 112 -8.04 15.15 -0.54
N SER A 113 -7.40 16.12 -1.18
CA SER A 113 -6.03 16.54 -0.84
C SER A 113 -5.85 18.03 -1.12
N GLY A 114 -5.22 18.76 -0.19
CA GLY A 114 -5.02 20.21 -0.32
C GLY A 114 -6.31 21.02 -0.52
N GLY A 115 -7.42 20.57 0.08
CA GLY A 115 -8.74 21.20 -0.06
C GLY A 115 -9.45 20.95 -1.40
N ARG A 116 -8.91 20.08 -2.26
CA ARG A 116 -9.53 19.70 -3.54
C ARG A 116 -10.02 18.27 -3.48
N THR A 117 -11.25 18.05 -3.94
CA THR A 117 -11.82 16.72 -4.13
C THR A 117 -11.59 16.27 -5.57
N GLN A 118 -11.08 15.05 -5.74
CA GLN A 118 -10.88 14.37 -7.02
C GLN A 118 -11.61 13.04 -6.99
N LEU A 119 -12.36 12.74 -8.05
CA LEU A 119 -12.90 11.41 -8.26
C LEU A 119 -11.88 10.61 -9.07
N ARG A 120 -11.59 9.39 -8.64
CA ARG A 120 -10.66 8.47 -9.29
C ARG A 120 -11.38 7.15 -9.56
N GLU A 121 -11.01 6.52 -10.68
CA GLU A 121 -11.58 5.25 -11.09
C GLU A 121 -10.63 4.10 -10.74
N ASP A 122 -11.10 3.20 -9.88
CA ASP A 122 -10.44 1.94 -9.52
C ASP A 122 -11.18 0.78 -10.19
N ALA A 123 -11.17 0.74 -11.52
CA ALA A 123 -11.83 -0.31 -12.31
C ALA A 123 -11.49 -1.75 -11.85
N PRO A 124 -10.21 -2.10 -11.52
CA PRO A 124 -9.89 -3.42 -11.01
C PRO A 124 -10.23 -3.61 -9.53
N ARG A 125 -10.66 -2.55 -8.82
CA ARG A 125 -10.95 -2.53 -7.38
C ARG A 125 -9.73 -2.90 -6.52
N ALA A 126 -8.54 -2.59 -7.02
CA ALA A 126 -7.28 -3.00 -6.39
C ALA A 126 -7.03 -2.27 -5.06
N VAL A 127 -7.50 -1.02 -4.93
CA VAL A 127 -7.40 -0.25 -3.67
C VAL A 127 -8.34 -0.84 -2.63
N GLU A 128 -9.59 -1.13 -3.02
CA GLU A 128 -10.59 -1.72 -2.12
C GLU A 128 -10.19 -3.14 -1.67
N GLU A 129 -9.69 -3.97 -2.59
CA GLU A 129 -9.19 -5.31 -2.27
C GLU A 129 -7.99 -5.25 -1.33
N ARG A 130 -7.04 -4.34 -1.57
CA ARG A 130 -5.89 -4.14 -0.67
C ARG A 130 -6.34 -3.76 0.74
N LEU A 131 -7.31 -2.85 0.86
CA LEU A 131 -7.87 -2.42 2.15
C LEU A 131 -8.61 -3.56 2.86
N LEU A 132 -9.37 -4.36 2.11
CA LEU A 132 -10.00 -5.56 2.64
C LEU A 132 -8.95 -6.52 3.20
N LEU A 133 -7.92 -6.88 2.42
CA LEU A 133 -6.88 -7.80 2.86
C LEU A 133 -6.12 -7.26 4.09
N GLY A 134 -5.77 -5.97 4.09
CA GLY A 134 -5.11 -5.32 5.23
C GLY A 134 -5.97 -5.31 6.50
N SER A 135 -7.29 -5.22 6.37
CA SER A 135 -8.21 -5.23 7.53
C SER A 135 -8.24 -6.56 8.29
N ARG A 136 -7.77 -7.66 7.70
CA ARG A 136 -7.89 -9.02 8.26
C ARG A 136 -7.28 -9.16 9.66
N ALA A 137 -6.20 -8.44 9.96
CA ALA A 137 -5.53 -8.48 11.26
C ALA A 137 -6.23 -7.61 12.33
N HIS A 138 -7.18 -6.76 11.92
CA HIS A 138 -7.76 -5.70 12.75
C HIS A 138 -9.26 -5.90 13.02
N LEU A 139 -9.93 -6.67 12.17
CA LEU A 139 -11.35 -6.97 12.32
C LEU A 139 -11.56 -8.30 13.05
N ASP A 140 -12.63 -8.36 13.85
CA ASP A 140 -13.15 -9.64 14.33
C ASP A 140 -13.43 -10.58 13.12
N PRO A 141 -13.16 -11.89 13.21
CA PRO A 141 -13.31 -12.81 12.07
C PRO A 141 -14.69 -12.82 11.42
N GLU A 142 -15.77 -12.67 12.20
CA GLU A 142 -17.14 -12.64 11.63
C GLU A 142 -17.41 -11.32 10.92
N LEU A 143 -16.88 -10.22 11.46
CA LEU A 143 -16.94 -8.92 10.80
C LEU A 143 -16.14 -8.92 9.49
N PHE A 144 -14.92 -9.46 9.50
CA PHE A 144 -14.11 -9.59 8.30
C PHE A 144 -14.85 -10.38 7.21
N LYS A 145 -15.46 -11.52 7.57
CA LYS A 145 -16.29 -12.31 6.63
C LYS A 145 -17.44 -11.50 6.06
N ALA A 146 -18.15 -10.73 6.90
CA ALA A 146 -19.24 -9.88 6.45
C ALA A 146 -18.77 -8.81 5.46
N VAL A 147 -17.67 -8.11 5.75
CA VAL A 147 -17.09 -7.10 4.83
C VAL A 147 -16.63 -7.75 3.54
N ALA A 148 -15.90 -8.86 3.61
CA ALA A 148 -15.43 -9.60 2.43
C ALA A 148 -16.58 -10.02 1.53
N SER A 149 -17.69 -10.49 2.10
CA SER A 149 -18.89 -10.86 1.35
C SER A 149 -19.52 -9.66 0.63
N GLN A 150 -19.53 -8.48 1.24
CA GLN A 150 -20.07 -7.26 0.62
C GLN A 150 -19.17 -6.75 -0.50
N VAL A 151 -17.86 -6.74 -0.29
CA VAL A 151 -16.87 -6.39 -1.33
C VAL A 151 -17.01 -7.33 -2.54
N GLN A 152 -17.17 -8.63 -2.31
CA GLN A 152 -17.39 -9.61 -3.40
C GLN A 152 -18.74 -9.41 -4.09
N ALA A 153 -19.83 -9.19 -3.35
CA ALA A 153 -21.16 -9.00 -3.93
C ALA A 153 -21.27 -7.72 -4.79
N ALA A 154 -20.42 -6.72 -4.53
CA ALA A 154 -20.31 -5.53 -5.36
C ALA A 154 -19.46 -5.73 -6.63
N GLN A 155 -18.98 -6.95 -6.92
CA GLN A 155 -18.34 -7.28 -8.20
C GLN A 155 -19.42 -7.42 -9.29
N PRO A 156 -19.23 -6.80 -10.46
CA PRO A 156 -20.17 -6.93 -11.58
C PRO A 156 -20.21 -8.35 -12.17
#